data_AF-A0A351KGM7-F1
#
_entry.id   AF-A0A351KGM7-F1
#
_cell.length_a   1.000
_cell.length_b   1.000
_cell.length_c   1.000
_cell.angle_alpha   90.00
_cell.angle_beta   90.00
_cell.angle_gamma   90.00
#
_symmetry.space_group_name_H-M   'P 1'
#
loop_
_entity.id
_entity.type
_entity.pdbx_description
1 polymer ?
#
loop_
_entity_poly.entity_id
_entity_poly.type
_entity_poly.pdbx_seq_one_letter_code
_entity_poly.pdbx_strand_id
1 'polypeptide(L)'
;MNDNISLFWKSLYEIGITNKNNIMREALRVKKTASYIEGDINDEEEIYSTMKNKVEKELGYFPGDKDTFIKLFKIGWNFDIIEFTIETYKSDRTKMVIVPDYLIESMNKIIEDKDPNNILIGDAEKTLVGLEGIIKNFPNKKFTLLTEQK
;
A
#
# COMPACT_ATOMS: atom_id res chain seq x y z
N MET A 1 1.65 19.28 3.10
CA MET A 1 2.14 17.91 3.31
C MET A 1 1.56 17.47 4.64
N ASN A 2 0.89 16.32 4.69
CA ASN A 2 0.31 15.84 5.95
C ASN A 2 1.45 15.58 6.95
N ASP A 3 1.40 16.20 8.13
CA ASP A 3 2.49 16.14 9.12
C ASP A 3 2.76 14.70 9.57
N ASN A 4 1.73 13.85 9.62
CA ASN A 4 1.87 12.45 9.98
C ASN A 4 2.56 11.63 8.88
N ILE A 5 2.28 11.91 7.59
CA ILE A 5 2.96 11.24 6.46
C ILE A 5 4.47 11.57 6.52
N SER A 6 4.78 12.83 6.78
CA SER A 6 6.17 13.31 6.91
C SER A 6 6.90 12.63 8.08
N LEU A 7 6.22 12.50 9.23
CA LEU A 7 6.74 11.84 10.42
C LEU A 7 6.93 10.33 10.19
N PHE A 8 6.02 9.71 9.45
CA PHE A 8 6.11 8.30 9.07
C PHE A 8 7.34 8.05 8.19
N TRP A 9 7.55 8.85 7.14
CA TRP A 9 8.74 8.76 6.29
C TRP A 9 10.02 8.96 7.09
N LYS A 10 10.07 9.96 7.98
CA LYS A 10 11.22 10.18 8.85
C LYS A 10 11.54 8.94 9.70
N SER A 11 10.52 8.33 10.28
CA SER A 11 10.67 7.13 11.11
C SER A 11 11.19 5.93 10.29
N LEU A 12 10.80 5.81 9.02
CA LEU A 12 11.32 4.79 8.11
C LEU A 12 12.77 5.06 7.70
N TYR A 13 13.12 6.33 7.45
CA TYR A 13 14.49 6.71 7.12
C TYR A 13 15.47 6.45 8.28
N GLU A 14 15.03 6.62 9.53
CA GLU A 14 15.82 6.31 10.75
C GLU A 14 16.27 4.84 10.78
N ILE A 15 15.49 3.92 10.19
CA ILE A 15 15.82 2.49 10.10
C ILE A 15 16.33 2.07 8.72
N GLY A 16 16.75 3.03 7.89
CA GLY A 16 17.37 2.77 6.59
C GLY A 16 16.39 2.43 5.45
N ILE A 17 15.08 2.54 5.67
CA ILE A 17 14.07 2.32 4.62
C ILE A 17 13.88 3.61 3.82
N THR A 18 14.60 3.73 2.70
CA THR A 18 14.60 4.94 1.86
C THR A 18 13.96 4.73 0.49
N ASN A 19 13.85 3.48 0.04
CA ASN A 19 13.24 3.15 -1.24
C ASN A 19 11.71 3.25 -1.16
N LYS A 20 11.07 3.93 -2.13
CA LYS A 20 9.62 4.17 -2.16
C LYS A 20 8.78 2.89 -2.10
N ASN A 21 9.18 1.83 -2.80
CA ASN A 21 8.45 0.55 -2.76
C ASN A 21 8.49 -0.05 -1.34
N ASN A 22 9.63 0.05 -0.65
CA ASN A 22 9.73 -0.38 0.74
C ASN A 22 8.93 0.54 1.68
N ILE A 23 8.96 1.87 1.48
CA ILE A 23 8.14 2.82 2.26
C ILE A 23 6.66 2.45 2.16
N MET A 24 6.18 2.18 0.95
CA MET A 24 4.81 1.79 0.71
C MET A 24 4.46 0.43 1.31
N ARG A 25 5.37 -0.55 1.19
CA ARG A 25 5.20 -1.87 1.82
C ARG A 25 5.02 -1.73 3.32
N GLU A 26 5.77 -0.85 3.98
CA GLU A 26 5.64 -0.63 5.42
C GLU A 26 4.35 0.12 5.79
N ALA A 27 3.87 1.06 4.96
CA ALA A 27 2.54 1.65 5.13
C ALA A 27 1.43 0.59 4.99
N LEU A 28 1.55 -0.30 4.01
CA LEU A 28 0.62 -1.42 3.82
C LEU A 28 0.68 -2.41 5.00
N ARG A 29 1.88 -2.68 5.54
CA ARG A 29 2.06 -3.51 6.74
C ARG A 29 1.23 -2.97 7.89
N VAL A 30 1.32 -1.67 8.15
CA VAL A 30 0.54 -0.99 9.19
C VAL A 30 -0.97 -1.12 8.94
N LYS A 31 -1.44 -0.85 7.71
CA LYS A 31 -2.87 -0.98 7.36
C LYS A 31 -3.39 -2.43 7.49
N LYS A 32 -2.61 -3.42 7.04
CA LYS A 32 -2.97 -4.84 7.18
C LYS A 32 -3.01 -5.26 8.64
N THR A 33 -2.01 -4.87 9.44
CA THR A 33 -2.03 -5.14 10.88
C THR A 33 -3.29 -4.58 11.52
N ALA A 34 -3.68 -3.34 11.19
CA ALA A 34 -4.90 -2.73 11.72
C ALA A 34 -6.16 -3.49 11.33
N SER A 35 -6.22 -4.02 10.09
CA SER A 35 -7.37 -4.82 9.63
C SER A 35 -7.52 -6.18 10.32
N TYR A 36 -6.47 -6.68 10.97
CA TYR A 36 -6.47 -7.97 11.69
C TYR A 36 -6.67 -7.84 13.20
N ILE A 37 -6.69 -6.61 13.73
CA ILE A 37 -6.97 -6.33 15.13
C ILE A 37 -8.48 -6.20 15.27
N GLU A 38 -9.09 -7.09 16.04
CA GLU A 38 -10.52 -7.07 16.36
C GLU A 38 -10.78 -6.33 17.69
N GLY A 39 -9.72 -6.08 18.49
CA GLY A 39 -9.75 -5.50 19.82
C GLY A 39 -9.29 -4.02 19.90
N ASP A 40 -8.59 -3.69 20.98
CA ASP A 40 -8.12 -2.32 21.24
C ASP A 40 -6.88 -2.01 20.39
N ILE A 41 -7.00 -0.99 19.53
CA ILE A 41 -5.92 -0.56 18.63
C ILE A 41 -4.71 0.04 19.36
N ASN A 42 -4.74 0.10 20.69
CA ASN A 42 -3.67 0.60 21.54
C ASN A 42 -2.88 -0.52 22.26
N ASP A 43 -3.31 -1.78 22.16
CA ASP A 43 -2.57 -2.90 22.75
C ASP A 43 -1.31 -3.20 21.92
N GLU A 44 -0.16 -2.74 22.41
CA GLU A 44 1.13 -2.89 21.74
C GLU A 44 1.58 -4.35 21.58
N GLU A 45 1.18 -5.25 22.47
CA GLU A 45 1.47 -6.67 22.32
C GLU A 45 0.60 -7.30 21.23
N GLU A 46 -0.69 -6.99 21.21
CA GLU A 46 -1.60 -7.45 20.15
C GLU A 46 -1.16 -6.94 18.77
N ILE A 47 -0.82 -5.65 18.67
CA ILE A 47 -0.35 -5.03 17.42
C ILE A 47 0.91 -5.70 16.89
N TYR A 48 1.93 -5.83 17.75
CA TYR A 48 3.22 -6.37 17.31
C TYR A 48 3.12 -7.87 17.00
N SER A 49 2.43 -8.64 17.84
CA SER A 49 2.23 -10.07 17.59
C SER A 49 1.42 -10.33 16.32
N THR A 50 0.39 -9.52 16.05
CA THR A 50 -0.39 -9.58 14.80
C THR A 50 0.48 -9.30 13.59
N MET A 51 1.30 -8.25 13.65
CA MET A 51 2.25 -7.94 12.57
C MET A 51 3.21 -9.11 12.32
N LYS A 52 3.86 -9.64 13.37
CA LYS A 52 4.87 -10.71 13.21
C LYS A 52 4.27 -12.03 12.75
N ASN A 53 3.10 -12.41 13.27
CA ASN A 53 2.56 -13.76 13.05
C ASN A 53 1.67 -13.88 11.81
N LYS A 54 1.00 -12.79 11.41
CA LYS A 54 0.10 -12.75 10.26
C LYS A 54 0.73 -11.99 9.09
N VAL A 55 1.06 -10.71 9.30
CA VAL A 55 1.41 -9.80 8.20
C VAL A 55 2.83 -10.02 7.65
N GLU A 56 3.80 -10.34 8.50
CA GLU A 56 5.19 -10.56 8.08
C GLU A 56 5.34 -11.76 7.14
N LYS A 57 4.47 -12.77 7.26
CA LYS A 57 4.43 -13.90 6.32
C LYS A 57 4.05 -13.49 4.91
N GLU A 58 3.25 -12.44 4.76
CA GLU A 58 2.78 -11.93 3.48
C GLU A 58 3.73 -10.90 2.88
N LEU A 59 4.20 -9.95 3.71
CA LEU A 59 4.98 -8.80 3.25
C LEU A 59 6.49 -8.96 3.46
N GLY A 60 6.93 -10.13 3.90
CA GLY A 60 8.32 -10.40 4.24
C GLY A 60 8.79 -9.69 5.51
N TYR A 61 10.04 -9.95 5.87
CA TYR A 61 10.67 -9.51 7.12
C TYR A 61 10.58 -7.99 7.36
N PHE A 62 10.18 -7.59 8.57
CA PHE A 62 10.26 -6.21 9.04
C PHE A 62 11.64 -5.95 9.68
N PRO A 63 12.42 -4.95 9.21
CA PRO A 63 13.79 -4.73 9.67
C PRO A 63 13.91 -3.95 10.99
N GLY A 64 12.82 -3.39 11.52
CA GLY A 64 12.81 -2.67 12.79
C GLY A 64 12.48 -3.58 13.98
N ASP A 65 12.65 -3.03 15.18
CA ASP A 65 12.23 -3.66 16.43
C ASP A 65 10.73 -3.40 16.75
N LYS A 66 10.29 -3.92 17.91
CA LYS A 66 8.90 -3.74 18.39
C LYS A 66 8.55 -2.26 18.51
N ASP A 67 9.36 -1.48 19.22
CA ASP A 67 9.07 -0.07 19.50
C ASP A 67 8.99 0.75 18.21
N THR A 68 9.88 0.45 17.26
CA THR A 68 9.86 1.03 15.91
C THR A 68 8.54 0.73 15.20
N PHE A 69 8.10 -0.54 15.21
CA PHE A 69 6.85 -0.90 14.55
C PHE A 69 5.64 -0.23 15.22
N ILE A 70 5.59 -0.19 16.56
CA ILE A 70 4.51 0.47 17.30
C ILE A 70 4.47 1.96 16.99
N LYS A 71 5.63 2.64 16.92
CA LYS A 71 5.72 4.04 16.49
C LYS A 71 5.10 4.23 15.10
N LEU A 72 5.49 3.41 14.13
CA LEU A 72 4.95 3.47 12.77
C LEU A 72 3.44 3.21 12.76
N PHE A 73 2.98 2.20 13.51
CA PHE A 73 1.56 1.84 13.59
C PHE A 73 0.72 3.00 14.12
N LYS A 74 1.10 3.59 15.25
CA LYS A 74 0.40 4.73 15.88
C LYS A 74 0.29 5.94 14.94
N ILE A 75 1.30 6.15 14.11
CA ILE A 75 1.29 7.24 13.11
C ILE A 75 0.38 6.89 11.92
N GLY A 76 0.46 5.66 11.41
CA GLY A 76 -0.02 5.32 10.06
C GLY A 76 -1.28 4.47 9.94
N TRP A 77 -1.82 3.90 11.02
CA TRP A 77 -2.95 2.95 10.95
C TRP A 77 -4.19 3.54 10.27
N ASN A 78 -4.42 4.85 10.45
CA ASN A 78 -5.57 5.55 9.87
C ASN A 78 -5.23 6.33 8.59
N PHE A 79 -4.07 6.08 7.96
CA PHE A 79 -3.77 6.71 6.68
C PHE A 79 -4.79 6.32 5.61
N ASP A 80 -5.20 7.30 4.80
CA ASP A 80 -5.69 7.02 3.46
C ASP A 80 -4.50 6.56 2.61
N ILE A 81 -4.52 5.29 2.22
CA ILE A 81 -3.41 4.68 1.50
C ILE A 81 -3.23 5.29 0.10
N ILE A 82 -4.31 5.82 -0.50
CA ILE A 82 -4.27 6.47 -1.80
C ILE A 82 -3.56 7.81 -1.66
N GLU A 83 -3.95 8.63 -0.67
CA GLU A 83 -3.28 9.91 -0.36
C GLU A 83 -1.79 9.68 -0.06
N PHE A 84 -1.48 8.69 0.78
CA PHE A 84 -0.10 8.35 1.12
C PHE A 84 0.72 7.94 -0.11
N THR A 85 0.12 7.18 -1.03
CA THR A 85 0.76 6.80 -2.29
C THR A 85 1.05 8.03 -3.13
N ILE A 86 0.06 8.90 -3.34
CA ILE A 86 0.22 10.11 -4.14
C ILE A 86 1.38 10.96 -3.58
N GLU A 87 1.38 11.22 -2.27
CA GLU A 87 2.43 12.04 -1.65
C GLU A 87 3.82 11.37 -1.73
N THR A 88 3.91 10.03 -1.62
CA THR A 88 5.19 9.30 -1.72
C THR A 88 5.81 9.39 -3.13
N TYR A 89 4.99 9.46 -4.17
CA TYR A 89 5.45 9.49 -5.56
C TYR A 89 5.39 10.88 -6.21
N LYS A 90 4.79 11.88 -5.56
CA LYS A 90 4.61 13.26 -6.06
C LYS A 90 5.89 13.93 -6.58
N SER A 91 7.04 13.57 -6.02
CA SER A 91 8.35 14.14 -6.35
C SER A 91 9.01 13.49 -7.57
N ASP A 92 8.45 12.42 -8.14
CA ASP A 92 9.00 11.80 -9.35
C ASP A 92 8.75 12.71 -10.56
N ARG A 93 9.80 13.47 -10.89
CA ARG A 93 9.91 14.31 -12.08
C ARG A 93 9.82 13.53 -13.40
N THR A 94 9.83 12.20 -13.33
CA THR A 94 9.49 11.34 -14.47
C THR A 94 7.99 11.43 -14.67
N LYS A 95 7.53 12.06 -15.75
CA LYS A 95 6.13 12.11 -16.20
C LYS A 95 5.52 10.72 -16.51
N MET A 96 6.13 9.65 -16.00
CA MET A 96 5.74 8.26 -16.13
C MET A 96 5.18 7.85 -14.77
N VAL A 97 3.85 7.73 -14.68
CA VAL A 97 3.23 7.24 -13.45
C VAL A 97 3.46 5.74 -13.41
N ILE A 98 4.46 5.34 -12.62
CA ILE A 98 4.73 3.93 -12.33
C ILE A 98 3.77 3.55 -11.21
N VAL A 99 2.79 2.69 -11.49
CA VAL A 99 1.96 2.11 -10.44
C VAL A 99 2.85 1.18 -9.62
N PRO A 100 2.97 1.39 -8.30
CA PRO A 100 3.79 0.52 -7.48
C PRO A 100 3.27 -0.93 -7.48
N ASP A 101 4.19 -1.90 -7.45
CA ASP A 101 3.85 -3.34 -7.58
C ASP A 101 2.80 -3.81 -6.56
N TYR A 102 2.84 -3.32 -5.32
CA TYR A 102 1.86 -3.71 -4.29
C TYR A 102 0.43 -3.23 -4.58
N LEU A 103 0.24 -2.12 -5.31
CA LEU A 103 -1.08 -1.69 -5.76
C LEU A 103 -1.60 -2.65 -6.81
N ILE A 104 -0.73 -3.08 -7.73
CA ILE A 104 -1.06 -4.11 -8.72
C ILE A 104 -1.46 -5.42 -8.03
N GLU A 105 -0.69 -5.87 -7.04
CA GLU A 105 -1.03 -7.08 -6.25
C GLU A 105 -2.35 -6.92 -5.50
N SER A 106 -2.59 -5.78 -4.88
CA SER A 106 -3.85 -5.51 -4.17
C SER A 106 -5.05 -5.51 -5.12
N MET A 107 -4.91 -4.91 -6.30
CA MET A 107 -5.95 -4.92 -7.34
C MET A 107 -6.22 -6.34 -7.83
N ASN A 108 -5.18 -7.14 -8.09
CA ASN A 108 -5.33 -8.54 -8.48
C ASN A 108 -6.11 -9.33 -7.43
N LYS A 109 -5.74 -9.18 -6.15
CA LYS A 109 -6.43 -9.87 -5.05
C LYS A 109 -7.91 -9.47 -4.95
N ILE A 110 -8.23 -8.19 -5.13
CA ILE A 110 -9.64 -7.73 -5.14
C ILE A 110 -10.41 -8.37 -6.31
N ILE A 111 -9.79 -8.49 -7.48
CA ILE A 111 -10.42 -9.10 -8.65
C ILE A 111 -10.62 -10.60 -8.44
N GLU A 112 -9.64 -11.30 -7.88
CA GLU A 112 -9.73 -12.73 -7.54
C GLU A 112 -10.83 -12.99 -6.51
N ASP A 113 -10.84 -12.23 -5.41
CA ASP A 113 -11.76 -12.43 -4.29
C ASP A 113 -13.23 -12.13 -4.69
N LYS A 114 -13.46 -11.14 -5.55
CA LYS A 114 -14.81 -10.71 -5.97
C LYS A 114 -15.29 -11.33 -7.28
N ASP A 115 -14.38 -11.93 -8.04
CA ASP A 115 -14.58 -12.52 -9.37
C ASP A 115 -15.49 -11.70 -10.33
N PRO A 116 -15.34 -10.36 -10.44
CA PRO A 116 -16.26 -9.56 -11.23
C PRO A 116 -16.11 -9.87 -12.73
N ASN A 117 -17.21 -9.83 -13.49
CA ASN A 117 -17.15 -10.00 -14.95
C ASN A 117 -16.75 -8.71 -15.70
N ASN A 118 -17.02 -7.55 -15.09
CA ASN A 118 -16.70 -6.23 -15.64
C ASN A 118 -15.92 -5.42 -14.62
N ILE A 119 -14.80 -4.84 -15.04
CA ILE A 119 -13.90 -4.06 -14.19
C ILE A 119 -13.74 -2.68 -14.81
N LEU A 120 -14.04 -1.64 -14.03
CA LEU A 120 -13.87 -0.25 -14.42
C LEU A 120 -12.62 0.32 -13.74
N ILE A 121 -11.69 0.84 -14.53
CA ILE A 121 -10.50 1.54 -14.03
C ILE A 121 -10.60 3.00 -14.46
N GLY A 122 -10.80 3.89 -13.48
CA GLY A 122 -10.77 5.34 -13.67
C GLY A 122 -9.34 5.86 -13.80
N ASP A 123 -9.17 7.01 -14.46
CA ASP A 123 -7.89 7.68 -14.70
C ASP A 123 -6.78 6.73 -15.16
N ALA A 124 -7.09 5.85 -16.12
CA ALA A 124 -6.23 4.78 -16.58
C ALA A 124 -4.86 5.29 -17.10
N GLU A 125 -4.79 6.53 -17.58
CA GLU A 125 -3.54 7.19 -17.98
C GLU A 125 -2.56 7.35 -16.81
N LYS A 126 -3.06 7.49 -15.58
CA LYS A 126 -2.26 7.54 -14.34
C LYS A 126 -1.81 6.16 -13.90
N THR A 127 -2.34 5.08 -14.47
CA THR A 127 -2.00 3.70 -14.07
C THR A 127 -1.46 2.83 -15.20
N LEU A 128 -1.16 3.45 -16.35
CA LEU A 128 -0.83 2.78 -17.60
C LEU A 128 0.31 1.76 -17.44
N VAL A 129 1.34 2.10 -16.65
CA VAL A 129 2.43 1.20 -16.27
C VAL A 129 1.95 0.32 -15.11
N GLY A 130 1.59 -0.93 -15.43
CA GLY A 130 1.08 -1.93 -14.48
C GLY A 130 -0.32 -2.45 -14.84
N LEU A 131 -1.13 -1.62 -15.50
CA LEU A 131 -2.42 -1.98 -16.09
C LEU A 131 -2.33 -3.19 -17.04
N GLU A 132 -1.27 -3.24 -17.86
CA GLU A 132 -1.01 -4.38 -18.75
C GLU A 132 -0.90 -5.71 -17.99
N GLY A 133 -0.23 -5.69 -16.84
CA GLY A 133 -0.08 -6.88 -15.98
C GLY A 133 -1.42 -7.36 -15.44
N ILE A 134 -2.26 -6.44 -14.95
CA ILE A 134 -3.60 -6.75 -14.46
C ILE A 134 -4.46 -7.36 -15.56
N ILE A 135 -4.48 -6.74 -16.75
CA ILE A 135 -5.30 -7.22 -17.88
C ILE A 135 -4.84 -8.62 -18.32
N LYS A 136 -3.53 -8.87 -18.37
CA LYS A 136 -2.97 -10.17 -18.72
C LYS A 136 -3.29 -11.27 -17.69
N ASN A 137 -3.37 -10.93 -16.41
CA ASN A 137 -3.72 -11.89 -15.35
C ASN A 137 -5.19 -12.34 -15.42
N PHE A 138 -6.07 -11.53 -16.03
CA PHE A 138 -7.50 -11.81 -16.10
C PHE A 138 -8.04 -11.75 -17.55
N PRO A 139 -7.59 -12.64 -18.45
CA PRO A 139 -7.88 -12.55 -19.88
C PRO A 139 -9.36 -12.75 -20.22
N ASN A 140 -10.12 -13.39 -19.32
CA ASN A 140 -11.55 -13.67 -19.50
C ASN A 140 -12.48 -12.59 -18.91
N LYS A 141 -11.92 -11.50 -18.36
CA LYS A 141 -12.68 -10.40 -17.76
C LYS A 141 -12.75 -9.20 -18.71
N LYS A 142 -13.86 -8.44 -18.64
CA LYS A 142 -14.03 -7.24 -19.47
C LYS A 142 -13.53 -6.01 -18.72
N PHE A 143 -12.47 -5.39 -19.21
CA PHE A 143 -11.94 -4.15 -18.67
C PHE A 143 -12.49 -2.94 -19.44
N THR A 144 -12.97 -1.93 -18.71
CA THR A 144 -13.29 -0.61 -19.23
C THR A 144 -12.30 0.37 -18.62
N LEU A 145 -11.52 1.04 -19.46
CA LEU A 145 -10.52 2.02 -19.06
C LEU A 145 -11.08 3.40 -19.36
N LEU A 146 -11.25 4.21 -18.33
CA LEU A 146 -11.60 5.61 -18.49
C LEU A 146 -10.34 6.44 -18.39
N THR A 147 -10.20 7.41 -19.28
CA THR A 147 -9.17 8.44 -19.19
C THR A 147 -9.81 9.80 -19.01
N GLU A 148 -9.18 10.71 -18.29
CA GLU A 148 -9.64 12.10 -18.26
C GLU A 148 -9.63 12.68 -19.69
N GLN A 149 -10.78 13.17 -20.15
CA GLN A 149 -10.84 14.00 -21.35
C GLN A 149 -10.30 15.38 -20.99
N LYS A 150 -9.19 15.78 -21.61
CA LYS A 150 -8.69 17.16 -21.56
C LYS A 150 -9.51 18.09 -22.44
#